data_AF-A0A8H5MAQ2-F1
#
_entry.id   AF-A0A8H5MAQ2-F1
#
_cell.length_a   1.000
_cell.length_b   1.000
_cell.length_c   1.000
_cell.angle_alpha   90.00
_cell.angle_beta   90.00
_cell.angle_gamma   90.00
#
_symmetry.space_group_name_H-M   'P 1'
#
loop_
_entity.id
_entity.type
_entity.pdbx_description
1 polymer ?
#
loop_
_entity_poly.entity_id
_entity_poly.type
_entity_poly.pdbx_seq_one_letter_code
_entity_poly.pdbx_strand_id
1 'polypeptide(L)'
;MLRTSLARPLSLSSRCAQRSIGRKQVISRFKSTSTKKSVTEEVKKLTWPEYLAIRGGKRKWQTASTIPCALLGFFGGAAYFGTLETDPTKPVMGIDPFFFYGICTVGCMGMGALIGPSIGSAIWRTRHRNQLVLVDTMDREFYRRIAKNRVDASLQSPTHPVPDYYGEKIGSLHQYRQWLRDQGKYKRKALLPEE
;
A
#
# COMPACT_ATOMS: atom_id res chain seq x y z
N MET A 1 45.83 -11.17 43.93
CA MET A 1 47.02 -11.90 43.47
C MET A 1 46.73 -13.40 43.57
N LEU A 2 46.89 -14.15 42.46
CA LEU A 2 47.21 -15.59 42.37
C LEU A 2 46.16 -16.58 42.99
N ARG A 3 45.78 -17.73 42.44
CA ARG A 3 46.17 -18.52 41.26
C ARG A 3 45.18 -19.70 41.13
N THR A 4 44.76 -20.01 39.91
CA THR A 4 44.64 -21.35 39.26
C THR A 4 44.13 -22.56 40.07
N SER A 5 43.02 -23.19 39.66
CA SER A 5 42.93 -24.29 38.67
C SER A 5 43.11 -25.68 39.27
N LEU A 6 42.08 -26.53 39.16
CA LEU A 6 42.24 -27.97 38.92
C LEU A 6 41.08 -28.47 38.06
N ALA A 7 41.43 -29.37 37.14
CA ALA A 7 40.61 -29.87 36.04
C ALA A 7 40.39 -31.38 36.15
N ARG A 8 39.33 -31.86 35.46
CA ARG A 8 39.28 -33.10 34.63
C ARG A 8 39.19 -34.48 35.36
N PRO A 9 38.85 -35.61 34.67
CA PRO A 9 37.63 -35.93 33.89
C PRO A 9 37.17 -37.43 34.03
N LEU A 10 36.35 -37.89 33.06
CA LEU A 10 36.05 -39.29 32.61
C LEU A 10 34.79 -39.91 33.23
N SER A 11 33.66 -39.94 32.51
CA SER A 11 33.23 -40.88 31.45
C SER A 11 32.83 -42.27 31.96
N LEU A 12 31.55 -42.65 31.77
CA LEU A 12 31.17 -43.75 30.90
C LEU A 12 29.64 -43.86 30.74
N SER A 13 29.30 -44.16 29.50
CA SER A 13 27.99 -44.40 28.91
C SER A 13 27.26 -45.60 29.50
N SER A 14 25.93 -45.55 29.58
CA SER A 14 25.09 -46.69 29.16
C SER A 14 23.68 -46.25 28.76
N ARG A 15 23.21 -46.92 27.70
CA ARG A 15 21.99 -46.68 26.93
C ARG A 15 20.80 -47.33 27.63
N CYS A 16 19.58 -46.81 27.43
CA CYS A 16 18.49 -47.69 27.01
C CYS A 16 17.25 -46.96 26.49
N ALA A 17 16.78 -47.49 25.36
CA ALA A 17 15.39 -47.65 24.93
C ALA A 17 14.54 -46.40 24.67
N GLN A 18 14.64 -45.97 23.40
CA GLN A 18 13.53 -45.44 22.62
C GLN A 18 12.25 -46.28 22.83
N ARG A 19 11.18 -45.66 23.32
CA ARG A 19 9.83 -46.21 23.25
C ARG A 19 9.06 -45.44 22.18
N SER A 20 8.94 -46.03 21.00
CA SER A 20 8.02 -45.57 19.96
C SER A 20 6.60 -45.91 20.40
N ILE A 21 5.77 -44.88 20.64
CA ILE A 21 4.33 -45.04 20.67
C ILE A 21 3.80 -44.33 19.44
N GLY A 22 3.60 -45.12 18.38
CA GLY A 22 2.93 -44.69 17.17
C GLY A 22 1.47 -44.39 17.47
N ARG A 23 1.13 -43.11 17.65
CA ARG A 23 -0.26 -42.67 17.65
C ARG A 23 -0.62 -42.26 16.22
N LYS A 24 -1.25 -43.18 15.48
CA LYS A 24 -1.94 -42.86 14.23
C LYS A 24 -3.10 -41.91 14.57
N GLN A 25 -2.86 -40.60 14.57
CA GLN A 25 -3.96 -39.64 14.57
C GLN A 25 -4.56 -39.63 13.17
N VAL A 26 -5.67 -40.34 13.03
CA VAL A 26 -6.61 -40.17 11.93
C VAL A 26 -7.15 -38.74 12.07
N ILE A 27 -6.58 -37.80 11.32
CA ILE A 27 -7.18 -36.48 11.14
C ILE A 27 -8.41 -36.70 10.26
N SER A 28 -9.54 -36.93 10.91
CA SER A 28 -10.87 -36.77 10.34
C SER A 28 -10.95 -35.37 9.73
N ARG A 29 -11.00 -35.29 8.40
CA ARG A 29 -11.31 -34.06 7.68
C ARG A 29 -12.69 -33.59 8.16
N PHE A 30 -12.75 -32.39 8.74
CA PHE A 30 -14.00 -31.69 8.93
C PHE A 30 -14.70 -31.54 7.58
N LYS A 31 -15.94 -32.03 7.49
CA LYS A 31 -16.86 -31.77 6.37
C LYS A 31 -16.94 -30.26 6.18
N SER A 32 -16.48 -29.78 5.03
CA SER A 32 -16.73 -28.42 4.57
C SER A 32 -18.24 -28.19 4.58
N THR A 33 -18.71 -27.31 5.46
CA THR A 33 -20.06 -26.77 5.38
C THR A 33 -20.14 -26.03 4.05
N SER A 34 -20.87 -26.61 3.10
CA SER A 34 -21.28 -25.92 1.89
C SER A 34 -21.98 -24.64 2.31
N THR A 35 -21.31 -23.50 2.13
CA THR A 35 -21.92 -22.19 2.27
C THR A 35 -23.04 -22.13 1.25
N LYS A 36 -24.26 -22.40 1.72
CA LYS A 36 -25.48 -22.13 0.98
C LYS A 36 -25.40 -20.66 0.57
N LYS A 37 -25.19 -20.41 -0.72
CA LYS A 37 -25.48 -19.11 -1.33
C LYS A 37 -26.97 -18.88 -1.11
N SER A 38 -27.32 -18.16 -0.06
CA SER A 38 -28.64 -17.56 0.09
C SER A 38 -28.75 -16.50 -0.99
N VAL A 39 -29.29 -16.94 -2.13
CA VAL A 39 -29.93 -16.06 -3.11
C VAL A 39 -31.14 -15.49 -2.40
N THR A 40 -31.01 -14.28 -1.88
CA THR A 40 -32.11 -13.56 -1.25
C THR A 40 -31.96 -12.10 -1.61
N GLU A 41 -32.34 -11.70 -2.83
CA GLU A 41 -32.74 -10.32 -3.19
C GLU A 41 -32.02 -9.22 -2.37
N GLU A 42 -30.69 -9.28 -2.32
CA GLU A 42 -29.91 -8.44 -1.44
C GLU A 42 -29.72 -7.11 -2.16
N VAL A 43 -30.22 -6.02 -1.58
CA VAL A 43 -29.65 -4.68 -1.80
C VAL A 43 -28.14 -4.87 -1.85
N LYS A 44 -27.50 -4.74 -3.02
CA LYS A 44 -26.09 -5.11 -3.26
C LYS A 44 -25.20 -4.52 -2.15
N LYS A 45 -24.96 -5.24 -1.06
CA LYS A 45 -24.12 -4.78 0.03
C LYS A 45 -22.71 -5.22 -0.31
N LEU A 46 -21.82 -4.25 -0.46
CA LEU A 46 -20.43 -4.49 -0.79
C LEU A 46 -19.75 -5.22 0.38
N THR A 47 -19.13 -6.36 0.12
CA THR A 47 -18.41 -7.09 1.18
C THR A 47 -17.14 -6.35 1.57
N TRP A 48 -16.70 -6.46 2.83
CA TRP A 48 -15.44 -5.84 3.31
C TRP A 48 -14.20 -6.11 2.45
N PRO A 49 -13.91 -7.35 2.01
CA PRO A 49 -12.74 -7.59 1.15
C PRO A 49 -12.86 -6.90 -0.22
N GLU A 50 -14.07 -6.87 -0.80
CA GLU A 50 -14.33 -6.21 -2.08
C GLU A 50 -14.21 -4.68 -1.97
N TYR A 51 -14.78 -4.11 -0.91
CA TYR A 51 -14.64 -2.70 -0.56
C TYR A 51 -13.17 -2.27 -0.43
N LEU A 52 -12.38 -3.02 0.36
CA LEU A 52 -10.97 -2.70 0.58
C LEU A 52 -10.15 -2.82 -0.71
N ALA A 53 -10.47 -3.78 -1.57
CA ALA A 53 -9.83 -3.93 -2.88
C ALA A 53 -10.12 -2.72 -3.80
N ILE A 54 -11.39 -2.27 -3.86
CA ILE A 54 -11.80 -1.11 -4.65
C ILE A 54 -11.12 0.16 -4.16
N ARG A 55 -11.12 0.38 -2.84
CA ARG A 55 -10.49 1.55 -2.22
C ARG A 55 -8.98 1.59 -2.44
N GLY A 56 -8.29 0.47 -2.22
CA GLY A 56 -6.85 0.34 -2.47
C GLY A 56 -6.47 0.49 -3.94
N GLY A 57 -7.42 0.32 -4.86
CA GLY A 57 -7.23 0.53 -6.29
C GLY A 57 -7.16 2.00 -6.71
N LYS A 58 -7.85 2.92 -6.01
CA LYS A 58 -8.00 4.32 -6.44
C LYS A 58 -6.67 5.03 -6.71
N ARG A 59 -5.72 4.93 -5.77
CA ARG A 59 -4.39 5.59 -5.93
C ARG A 59 -3.55 4.94 -7.03
N LYS A 60 -3.71 3.63 -7.24
CA LYS A 60 -3.05 2.91 -8.35
C LYS A 60 -3.52 3.43 -9.70
N TRP A 61 -4.82 3.71 -9.87
CA TRP A 61 -5.36 4.30 -11.10
C TRP A 61 -4.80 5.70 -11.37
N GLN A 62 -4.64 6.52 -10.33
CA GLN A 62 -4.05 7.86 -10.47
C GLN A 62 -2.57 7.81 -10.86
N THR A 63 -1.80 6.90 -10.26
CA THR A 63 -0.39 6.72 -10.63
C THR A 63 -0.26 6.10 -12.02
N ALA A 64 -1.10 5.11 -12.35
CA ALA A 64 -1.08 4.43 -13.63
C ALA A 64 -1.45 5.36 -14.80
N SER A 65 -2.31 6.35 -14.60
CA SER A 65 -2.66 7.33 -15.64
C SER A 65 -1.60 8.42 -15.84
N THR A 66 -0.70 8.62 -14.88
CA THR A 66 0.37 9.64 -14.96
C THR A 66 1.36 9.31 -16.07
N ILE A 67 1.79 8.06 -16.14
CA ILE A 67 2.79 7.59 -17.13
C ILE A 67 2.32 7.80 -18.58
N PRO A 68 1.16 7.27 -19.02
CA PRO A 68 0.72 7.47 -20.39
C PRO A 68 0.40 8.93 -20.70
N CYS A 69 -0.11 9.71 -19.73
CA CYS A 69 -0.39 11.13 -19.96
C CYS A 69 0.90 11.95 -20.13
N ALA A 70 1.94 11.64 -19.35
CA ALA A 70 3.27 12.23 -19.51
C ALA A 70 3.90 11.86 -20.87
N LEU A 71 3.81 10.59 -21.26
CA LEU A 71 4.29 10.12 -22.57
C LEU A 71 3.52 10.80 -23.72
N LEU A 72 2.20 10.90 -23.63
CA LEU A 72 1.39 11.60 -24.63
C LEU A 72 1.77 13.09 -24.72
N GLY A 73 2.00 13.75 -23.57
CA GLY A 73 2.50 15.13 -23.54
C GLY A 73 3.87 15.28 -24.18
N PHE A 74 4.79 14.35 -23.90
CA PHE A 74 6.12 14.32 -24.50
C PHE A 74 6.08 14.10 -26.01
N PHE A 75 5.42 13.04 -26.47
CA PHE A 75 5.31 12.73 -27.90
C PHE A 75 4.52 13.80 -28.65
N GLY A 76 3.47 14.36 -28.05
CA GLY A 76 2.73 15.48 -28.63
C GLY A 76 3.58 16.74 -28.74
N GLY A 77 4.36 17.07 -27.71
CA GLY A 77 5.33 18.17 -27.74
C GLY A 77 6.40 17.95 -28.81
N ALA A 78 7.02 16.78 -28.83
CA ALA A 78 8.07 16.44 -29.80
C ALA A 78 7.54 16.46 -31.25
N ALA A 79 6.33 15.94 -31.48
CA ALA A 79 5.69 15.98 -32.79
C ALA A 79 5.37 17.42 -33.21
N TYR A 80 4.87 18.26 -32.30
CA TYR A 80 4.57 19.66 -32.59
C TYR A 80 5.85 20.46 -32.87
N PHE A 81 6.81 20.47 -31.95
CA PHE A 81 8.05 21.24 -32.09
C PHE A 81 8.97 20.70 -33.18
N GLY A 82 8.90 19.40 -33.50
CA GLY A 82 9.64 18.81 -34.61
C GLY A 82 9.14 19.23 -36.00
N THR A 83 7.91 19.78 -36.11
CA THR A 83 7.41 20.34 -37.37
C THR A 83 7.79 21.81 -37.59
N LEU A 84 8.34 22.48 -36.58
CA LEU A 84 8.77 23.87 -36.70
C LEU A 84 10.15 23.95 -37.36
N GLU A 85 10.29 24.85 -38.33
CA GLU A 85 11.58 25.15 -38.94
C GLU A 85 12.53 25.78 -37.91
N THR A 86 13.68 25.15 -37.72
CA THR A 86 14.73 25.56 -36.77
C THR A 86 15.89 26.17 -37.55
N ASP A 87 15.98 27.50 -37.57
CA ASP A 87 17.14 28.21 -38.12
C ASP A 87 18.15 28.48 -36.99
N PRO A 88 19.33 27.82 -36.98
CA PRO A 88 20.31 27.98 -35.90
C PRO A 88 20.91 29.39 -35.83
N THR A 89 20.72 30.23 -36.85
CA THR A 89 21.22 31.62 -36.86
C THR A 89 20.31 32.61 -36.12
N LYS A 90 19.07 32.20 -35.79
CA LYS A 90 18.07 33.06 -35.14
C LYS A 90 17.73 32.54 -33.75
N PRO A 91 18.35 33.07 -32.68
CA PRO A 91 18.04 32.64 -31.32
C PRO A 91 16.60 33.03 -30.94
N VAL A 92 15.90 32.13 -30.26
CA VAL A 92 14.57 32.37 -29.70
C VAL A 92 14.75 32.83 -28.26
N MET A 93 14.37 34.07 -27.96
CA MET A 93 14.54 34.66 -26.61
C MET A 93 16.00 34.64 -26.10
N GLY A 94 16.98 34.72 -27.00
CA GLY A 94 18.41 34.66 -26.67
C GLY A 94 18.94 33.25 -26.37
N ILE A 95 18.12 32.22 -26.54
CA ILE A 95 18.48 30.81 -26.37
C ILE A 95 18.49 30.14 -27.75
N ASP A 96 19.39 29.17 -27.93
CA ASP A 96 19.43 28.36 -29.14
C ASP A 96 18.08 27.61 -29.34
N PRO A 97 17.52 27.61 -30.56
CA PRO A 97 16.23 26.97 -30.86
C PRO A 97 16.13 25.50 -30.42
N PHE A 98 17.21 24.71 -30.51
CA PHE A 98 17.20 23.31 -30.08
C PHE A 98 16.97 23.17 -28.57
N PHE A 99 17.64 24.01 -27.78
CA PHE A 99 17.46 24.00 -26.33
C PHE A 99 16.09 24.54 -25.93
N PHE A 100 15.62 25.61 -26.57
CA PHE A 100 14.31 26.17 -26.29
C PHE A 100 13.20 25.13 -26.53
N TYR A 101 13.16 24.52 -27.72
CA TYR A 101 12.15 23.50 -28.04
C TYR A 101 12.33 22.20 -27.25
N GLY A 102 13.57 21.82 -26.90
CA GLY A 102 13.84 20.72 -25.99
C GLY A 102 13.21 20.95 -24.60
N ILE A 103 13.41 22.15 -24.03
CA ILE A 103 12.81 22.54 -22.76
C ILE A 103 11.28 22.58 -22.86
N CYS A 104 10.73 23.14 -23.93
CA CYS A 104 9.28 23.16 -24.15
C CYS A 104 8.72 21.73 -24.24
N THR A 105 9.40 20.82 -24.92
CA THR A 105 8.99 19.41 -25.05
C THR A 105 8.97 18.70 -23.70
N VAL A 106 10.01 18.91 -22.88
CA VAL A 106 10.04 18.40 -21.50
C VAL A 106 8.96 19.08 -20.64
N GLY A 107 8.66 20.36 -20.88
CA GLY A 107 7.54 21.06 -20.29
C GLY A 107 6.19 20.42 -20.60
N CYS A 108 5.96 20.01 -21.86
CA CYS A 108 4.77 19.27 -22.27
C CYS A 108 4.66 17.91 -21.56
N MET A 109 5.78 17.19 -21.38
CA MET A 109 5.81 15.97 -20.58
C MET A 109 5.38 16.22 -19.13
N GLY A 110 5.96 17.26 -18.49
CA GLY A 110 5.62 17.65 -17.13
C GLY A 110 4.15 18.03 -16.97
N MET A 111 3.59 18.77 -17.93
CA MET A 111 2.17 19.10 -17.97
C MET A 111 1.29 17.85 -18.05
N GLY A 112 1.64 16.90 -18.92
CA GLY A 112 0.96 15.61 -19.00
C GLY A 112 1.00 14.83 -17.68
N ALA A 113 2.14 14.85 -16.99
CA ALA A 113 2.28 14.21 -15.68
C ALA A 113 1.39 14.88 -14.60
N LEU A 114 1.21 16.21 -14.65
CA LEU A 114 0.34 16.94 -13.71
C LEU A 114 -1.15 16.65 -13.94
N ILE A 115 -1.57 16.56 -15.20
CA ILE A 115 -2.98 16.30 -15.57
C ILE A 115 -3.34 14.81 -15.38
N GLY A 116 -2.36 13.91 -15.51
CA GLY A 116 -2.54 12.47 -15.45
C GLY A 116 -3.36 11.94 -14.26
N PRO A 117 -3.03 12.28 -13.00
CA PRO A 117 -3.80 11.83 -11.82
C PRO A 117 -5.27 12.25 -11.83
N SER A 118 -5.59 13.43 -12.37
CA SER A 118 -6.96 13.92 -12.49
C SER A 118 -7.77 13.06 -13.46
N ILE A 119 -7.19 12.74 -14.63
CA ILE A 119 -7.80 11.83 -15.61
C ILE A 119 -7.99 10.43 -15.01
N GLY A 120 -6.97 9.90 -14.31
CA GLY A 120 -7.06 8.60 -13.64
C GLY A 120 -8.17 8.54 -12.58
N SER A 121 -8.36 9.64 -11.83
CA SER A 121 -9.45 9.76 -10.87
C SER A 121 -10.83 9.74 -11.55
N ALA A 122 -10.96 10.43 -12.68
CA ALA A 122 -12.19 10.45 -13.47
C ALA A 122 -12.52 9.06 -14.03
N ILE A 123 -11.54 8.37 -14.63
CA ILE A 123 -11.70 7.01 -15.17
C ILE A 123 -12.14 6.04 -14.06
N TRP A 124 -11.49 6.10 -12.89
CA TRP A 124 -11.84 5.25 -11.76
C TRP A 124 -13.28 5.47 -11.27
N ARG A 125 -13.72 6.74 -11.16
CA ARG A 125 -15.09 7.09 -10.77
C ARG A 125 -16.11 6.58 -11.78
N THR A 126 -15.86 6.77 -13.07
CA THR A 126 -16.76 6.30 -14.13
C THR A 126 -16.89 4.77 -14.11
N ARG A 127 -15.78 4.05 -13.90
CA ARG A 127 -15.78 2.58 -13.83
C ARG A 127 -16.55 2.03 -12.62
N HIS A 128 -16.46 2.69 -11.46
CA HIS A 128 -17.12 2.25 -10.23
C HIS A 128 -18.43 2.99 -9.93
N ARG A 129 -18.98 3.75 -10.90
CA ARG A 129 -20.11 4.67 -10.69
C ARG A 129 -21.32 4.03 -10.01
N ASN A 130 -21.62 2.78 -10.35
CA ASN A 130 -22.77 2.04 -9.81
C ASN A 130 -22.57 1.61 -8.34
N GLN A 131 -21.32 1.53 -7.88
CA GLN A 131 -20.96 1.10 -6.53
C GLN A 131 -20.54 2.27 -5.64
N LEU A 132 -20.39 3.49 -6.18
CA LEU A 132 -19.87 4.66 -5.44
C LEU A 132 -20.67 4.95 -4.17
N VAL A 133 -22.00 4.86 -4.22
CA VAL A 133 -22.85 5.11 -3.05
C VAL A 133 -22.57 4.10 -1.94
N LEU A 134 -22.40 2.83 -2.30
CA LEU A 134 -22.09 1.75 -1.36
C LEU A 134 -20.66 1.86 -0.83
N VAL A 135 -19.73 2.32 -1.65
CA VAL A 135 -18.35 2.59 -1.23
C VAL A 135 -18.32 3.76 -0.24
N ASP A 136 -19.09 4.83 -0.45
CA ASP A 136 -19.13 5.98 0.47
C ASP A 136 -19.71 5.61 1.84
N THR A 137 -20.77 4.78 1.89
CA THR A 137 -21.31 4.31 3.16
C THR A 137 -20.30 3.45 3.93
N MET A 138 -19.62 2.54 3.24
CA MET A 138 -18.56 1.70 3.81
C MET A 138 -17.32 2.51 4.21
N ASP A 139 -16.97 3.55 3.45
CA ASP A 139 -15.89 4.49 3.79
C ASP A 139 -16.17 5.18 5.13
N ARG A 140 -17.39 5.67 5.34
CA ARG A 140 -17.80 6.28 6.62
C ARG A 140 -17.67 5.28 7.78
N GLU A 141 -18.13 4.05 7.59
CA GLU A 141 -17.99 3.00 8.61
C GLU A 141 -16.52 2.66 8.89
N PHE A 142 -15.72 2.56 7.83
CA PHE A 142 -14.29 2.32 7.94
C PHE A 142 -13.61 3.44 8.74
N TYR A 143 -13.89 4.71 8.43
CA TYR A 143 -13.30 5.84 9.15
C TYR A 143 -13.72 5.85 10.63
N ARG A 144 -14.96 5.48 10.96
CA ARG A 144 -15.37 5.29 12.37
C ARG A 144 -14.53 4.21 13.06
N ARG A 145 -14.27 3.08 12.38
CA ARG A 145 -13.43 1.99 12.92
C ARG A 145 -11.97 2.41 13.10
N ILE A 146 -11.41 3.17 12.16
CA ILE A 146 -10.06 3.72 12.28
C ILE A 146 -9.99 4.73 13.42
N ALA A 147 -10.93 5.69 13.48
CA ALA A 147 -10.97 6.71 14.52
C ALA A 147 -11.03 6.11 15.94
N LYS A 148 -11.74 5.00 16.12
CA LYS A 148 -11.80 4.27 17.40
C LYS A 148 -10.48 3.59 17.78
N ASN A 149 -9.74 3.08 16.80
CA ASN A 149 -8.57 2.23 17.05
C ASN A 149 -7.23 2.95 16.94
N ARG A 150 -7.17 4.11 16.26
CA ARG A 150 -5.95 4.89 16.05
C ARG A 150 -5.33 5.33 17.39
N VAL A 151 -4.02 5.53 17.38
CA VAL A 151 -3.29 6.21 18.46
C VAL A 151 -3.65 7.69 18.45
N ASP A 152 -3.64 8.34 19.61
CA ASP A 152 -3.76 9.79 19.68
C ASP A 152 -2.56 10.48 19.01
N ALA A 153 -2.81 11.57 18.29
CA ALA A 153 -1.76 12.30 17.56
C ALA A 153 -0.80 13.02 18.52
N SER A 154 -1.26 13.35 19.73
CA SER A 154 -0.45 13.98 20.78
C SER A 154 0.72 13.14 21.26
N LEU A 155 0.63 11.81 21.14
CA LEU A 155 1.65 10.86 21.57
C LEU A 155 2.81 10.70 20.56
N GLN A 156 2.88 11.55 19.54
CA GLN A 156 3.93 11.52 18.53
C GLN A 156 5.26 12.03 19.10
N SER A 157 6.28 11.18 19.01
CA SER A 157 7.67 11.58 19.24
C SER A 157 8.40 11.82 17.92
N PRO A 158 9.29 12.84 17.81
CA PRO A 158 10.09 13.09 16.62
C PRO A 158 10.94 11.89 16.17
N THR A 159 11.38 11.06 17.12
CA THR A 159 12.21 9.87 16.84
C THR A 159 11.38 8.65 16.42
N HIS A 160 10.08 8.65 16.71
CA HIS A 160 9.18 7.53 16.45
C HIS A 160 7.87 8.02 15.83
N PRO A 161 7.83 8.20 14.50
CA PRO A 161 6.64 8.68 13.83
C PRO A 161 5.48 7.69 13.99
N VAL A 162 4.26 8.21 14.12
CA VAL A 162 3.06 7.38 14.28
C VAL A 162 2.81 6.54 13.02
N PRO A 163 2.48 5.24 13.18
CA PRO A 163 2.04 4.42 12.06
C PRO A 163 0.77 5.00 11.44
N ASP A 164 0.68 4.96 10.10
CA ASP A 164 -0.41 5.48 9.24
C ASP A 164 -1.68 5.90 10.01
N TYR A 165 -1.78 7.19 10.37
CA TYR A 165 -2.82 7.70 11.27
C TYR A 165 -4.24 7.58 10.70
N TYR A 166 -4.38 7.69 9.37
CA TYR A 166 -5.67 7.65 8.67
C TYR A 166 -6.00 6.28 8.07
N GLY A 167 -5.07 5.32 8.13
CA GLY A 167 -5.23 4.02 7.50
C GLY A 167 -5.35 4.14 5.98
N GLU A 168 -4.59 5.05 5.38
CA GLU A 168 -4.57 5.28 3.93
C GLU A 168 -4.07 4.04 3.17
N LYS A 169 -3.08 3.34 3.71
CA LYS A 169 -2.42 2.20 3.06
C LYS A 169 -3.22 0.89 3.17
N ILE A 170 -4.41 0.92 3.77
CA ILE A 170 -5.23 -0.27 4.03
C ILE A 170 -6.10 -0.58 2.81
N GLY A 171 -5.62 -1.52 1.98
CA GLY A 171 -6.33 -2.06 0.81
C GLY A 171 -6.70 -3.54 0.93
N SER A 172 -6.43 -4.19 2.07
CA SER A 172 -6.83 -5.58 2.32
C SER A 172 -7.11 -5.87 3.79
N LEU A 173 -7.81 -6.96 4.08
CA LEU A 173 -8.08 -7.40 5.45
C LEU A 173 -6.79 -7.73 6.22
N HIS A 174 -5.78 -8.26 5.52
CA HIS A 174 -4.48 -8.54 6.12
C HIS A 174 -3.80 -7.24 6.57
N GLN A 175 -3.77 -6.22 5.70
CA GLN A 175 -3.22 -4.91 6.02
C GLN A 175 -3.98 -4.23 7.17
N TYR A 176 -5.31 -4.40 7.23
CA TYR A 176 -6.11 -3.88 8.35
C TYR A 176 -5.71 -4.51 9.69
N ARG A 177 -5.54 -5.85 9.74
CA ARG A 177 -5.07 -6.54 10.95
C ARG A 177 -3.65 -6.16 11.32
N GLN A 178 -2.78 -6.00 10.32
CA GLN A 178 -1.41 -5.53 10.52
C GLN A 178 -1.41 -4.13 11.15
N TRP A 179 -2.20 -3.22 10.58
CA TRP A 179 -2.36 -1.86 11.09
C TRP A 179 -2.84 -1.84 12.54
N LEU A 180 -3.84 -2.66 12.92
CA LEU A 180 -4.30 -2.77 14.31
C LEU A 180 -3.18 -3.21 15.26
N ARG A 181 -2.34 -4.17 14.83
CA ARG A 181 -1.18 -4.61 15.62
C ARG A 181 -0.15 -3.49 15.77
N ASP A 182 0.09 -2.72 14.72
CA ASP A 182 1.06 -1.63 14.72
C ASP A 182 0.60 -0.47 15.61
N GLN A 183 -0.69 -0.09 15.55
CA GLN A 183 -1.30 0.87 16.47
C GLN A 183 -1.18 0.39 17.93
N GLY A 184 -1.49 -0.90 18.20
CA GLY A 184 -1.37 -1.47 19.54
C GLY A 184 0.06 -1.50 20.06
N LYS A 185 1.05 -1.83 19.21
CA LYS A 185 2.48 -1.75 19.56
C LYS A 185 2.89 -0.32 19.90
N TYR A 186 2.45 0.65 19.11
CA TYR A 186 2.78 2.06 19.34
C TYR A 186 2.18 2.57 20.65
N LYS A 187 0.91 2.26 20.95
CA LYS A 187 0.27 2.61 22.23
C LYS A 187 1.05 2.08 23.44
N ARG A 188 1.53 0.83 23.39
CA ARG A 188 2.32 0.25 24.48
C ARG A 188 3.67 0.94 24.66
N LYS A 189 4.35 1.26 23.56
CA LYS A 189 5.63 2.00 23.60
C LYS A 189 5.46 3.44 24.10
N ALA A 190 4.35 4.10 23.77
CA ALA A 190 4.07 5.45 24.24
C ALA A 190 3.74 5.49 25.74
N LEU A 191 3.15 4.42 26.28
CA LEU A 191 2.77 4.32 27.71
C LEU A 191 3.92 3.88 28.62
N LEU A 192 4.88 3.10 28.12
CA LEU A 192 6.04 2.65 28.86
C LEU A 192 7.23 3.53 28.45
N PRO A 193 7.52 4.63 29.18
CA PRO A 193 8.79 5.32 28.98
C PRO A 193 9.91 4.31 29.25
N GLU A 194 10.71 4.03 28.22
CA GLU A 194 11.94 3.24 28.36
C GLU A 194 12.92 4.12 29.17
N GLU A 195 13.08 3.82 30.45
CA GLU A 195 14.18 4.30 31.29
C GLU A 195 15.46 3.49 31.07
#